data_AF-A0A7S2F043-F1
#
_entry.id   AF-A0A7S2F043-F1
#
_cell.length_a   1.000
_cell.length_b   1.000
_cell.length_c   1.000
_cell.angle_alpha   90.00
_cell.angle_beta   90.00
_cell.angle_gamma   90.00
#
_symmetry.space_group_name_H-M   'P 1'
#
loop_
_entity.id
_entity.type
_entity.pdbx_description
1 polymer ?
#
loop_
_entity_poly.entity_id
_entity_poly.type
_entity_poly.pdbx_seq_one_letter_code
_entity_poly.pdbx_strand_id
1 'polypeptide(L)'
;SVRAALRQFDYCFGSTCGTARSTVYRFVRTTQEAEQIVEVAAKRNALLVHTVMQPKVNKALTSACEAKGVDTCDLWGALLDTLEKKFGAKRSGVSGRKQPVSAEYMTIVKAIEYTRKVDDGVLPHLWDECDIMLVGASRAGKTPLAFYLAQRGFKVANYPLVPDEDPPPELFKIAQSKCIGLMIQPERLREIR
;
A
#
# COMPACT_ATOMS: atom_id res chain seq x y z
N SER A 1 -9.80 -4.94 -0.58
CA SER A 1 -11.18 -5.18 -1.08
C SER A 1 -11.97 -6.08 -0.13
N VAL A 2 -11.61 -7.36 0.07
CA VAL A 2 -12.39 -8.29 0.93
C VAL A 2 -12.63 -7.77 2.35
N ARG A 3 -11.60 -7.27 3.04
CA ARG A 3 -11.76 -6.69 4.38
C ARG A 3 -12.70 -5.47 4.42
N ALA A 4 -12.68 -4.65 3.37
CA ALA A 4 -13.59 -3.50 3.27
C ALA A 4 -15.04 -3.94 3.00
N ALA A 5 -15.22 -4.99 2.17
CA ALA A 5 -16.52 -5.60 1.93
C ALA A 5 -17.10 -6.25 3.20
N LEU A 6 -16.28 -6.97 3.97
CA LEU A 6 -16.72 -7.56 5.25
C LEU A 6 -17.23 -6.51 6.24
N ARG A 7 -16.61 -5.32 6.28
CA ARG A 7 -17.07 -4.22 7.16
C ARG A 7 -18.49 -3.76 6.90
N GLN A 8 -19.03 -4.01 5.70
CA GLN A 8 -20.43 -3.70 5.38
C GLN A 8 -21.40 -4.60 6.17
N PHE A 9 -20.92 -5.69 6.77
CA PHE A 9 -21.69 -6.65 7.55
C PHE A 9 -21.35 -6.61 9.06
N ASP A 10 -20.54 -5.65 9.50
CA ASP A 10 -20.16 -5.50 10.91
C ASP A 10 -21.38 -5.40 11.85
N TYR A 11 -22.51 -4.90 11.35
CA TYR A 11 -23.77 -4.81 12.10
C TYR A 11 -24.36 -6.17 12.50
N CYS A 12 -24.08 -7.25 11.74
CA CYS A 12 -24.62 -8.59 12.04
C CYS A 12 -23.63 -9.50 12.76
N PHE A 13 -22.32 -9.25 12.64
CA PHE A 13 -21.30 -10.16 13.18
C PHE A 13 -21.38 -10.26 14.71
N GLY A 14 -21.57 -11.47 15.22
CA GLY A 14 -21.67 -11.75 16.66
C GLY A 14 -23.07 -11.50 17.26
N SER A 15 -24.01 -10.95 16.47
CA SER A 15 -25.40 -10.79 16.88
C SER A 15 -26.31 -11.79 16.15
N THR A 16 -26.45 -11.62 14.83
CA THR A 16 -27.36 -12.40 13.97
C THR A 16 -26.62 -13.24 12.94
N CYS A 17 -25.34 -12.97 12.69
CA CYS A 17 -24.48 -13.77 11.84
C CYS A 17 -23.21 -14.22 12.59
N GLY A 18 -22.66 -15.38 12.20
CA GLY A 18 -21.45 -15.94 12.80
C GLY A 18 -20.20 -15.09 12.53
N THR A 19 -19.05 -15.46 13.11
CA THR A 19 -17.80 -14.71 12.86
C THR A 19 -17.18 -15.04 11.50
N ALA A 20 -16.68 -14.04 10.79
CA ALA A 20 -15.90 -14.24 9.56
C ALA A 20 -14.42 -14.46 9.88
N ARG A 21 -13.83 -15.53 9.33
CA ARG A 21 -12.37 -15.77 9.36
C ARG A 21 -11.83 -15.82 7.94
N SER A 22 -10.76 -15.07 7.68
CA SER A 22 -10.09 -15.06 6.38
C SER A 22 -8.72 -15.71 6.44
N THR A 23 -8.42 -16.62 5.52
CA THR A 23 -7.08 -17.18 5.30
C THR A 23 -6.57 -16.70 3.94
N VAL A 24 -5.33 -16.22 3.89
CA VAL A 24 -4.73 -15.69 2.65
C VAL A 24 -3.66 -16.64 2.14
N TYR A 25 -3.87 -17.17 0.93
CA TYR A 25 -2.86 -17.92 0.17
C TYR A 25 -2.18 -16.97 -0.82
N ARG A 26 -0.84 -16.89 -0.78
CA ARG A 26 -0.05 -16.02 -1.67
C ARG A 26 0.71 -16.87 -2.68
N PHE A 27 0.94 -16.28 -3.86
CA PHE A 27 1.78 -16.88 -4.91
C PHE A 27 1.31 -18.26 -5.42
N VAL A 28 0.01 -18.50 -5.45
CA VAL A 28 -0.58 -19.70 -6.06
C VAL A 28 -0.28 -19.69 -7.56
N ARG A 29 0.57 -20.60 -8.01
CA ARG A 29 1.11 -20.63 -9.39
C ARG A 29 0.88 -21.95 -10.10
N THR A 30 0.53 -23.00 -9.38
CA THR A 30 0.28 -24.33 -9.98
C THR A 30 -1.18 -24.73 -9.85
N THR A 31 -1.63 -25.62 -10.75
CA THR A 31 -2.98 -26.19 -10.67
C THR A 31 -3.14 -27.07 -9.42
N GLN A 32 -2.08 -27.77 -9.02
CA GLN A 32 -2.06 -28.61 -7.82
C GLN A 32 -2.26 -27.80 -6.54
N GLU A 33 -1.56 -26.66 -6.39
CA GLU A 33 -1.77 -25.75 -5.27
C GLU A 33 -3.20 -25.22 -5.23
N ALA A 34 -3.75 -24.85 -6.38
CA ALA A 34 -5.12 -24.37 -6.48
C ALA A 34 -6.13 -25.44 -6.02
N GLU A 35 -5.99 -26.68 -6.52
CA GLU A 35 -6.86 -27.81 -6.15
C GLU A 35 -6.80 -28.13 -4.65
N GLN A 36 -5.60 -28.10 -4.05
CA GLN A 36 -5.42 -28.27 -2.60
C GLN A 36 -6.12 -27.19 -1.79
N ILE A 37 -6.06 -25.93 -2.25
CA ILE A 37 -6.77 -24.82 -1.59
C ILE A 37 -8.28 -25.02 -1.68
N VAL A 38 -8.80 -25.48 -2.83
CA VAL A 38 -10.22 -25.80 -2.99
C VAL A 38 -10.63 -26.93 -2.05
N GLU A 39 -9.79 -27.93 -1.81
CA GLU A 39 -10.08 -28.99 -0.83
C GLU A 39 -10.25 -28.45 0.58
N VAL A 40 -9.37 -27.54 0.99
CA VAL A 40 -9.47 -26.90 2.30
C VAL A 40 -10.73 -26.04 2.38
N ALA A 41 -11.07 -25.32 1.32
CA ALA A 41 -12.28 -24.52 1.25
C ALA A 41 -13.56 -25.37 1.35
N ALA A 42 -13.62 -26.49 0.61
CA ALA A 42 -14.74 -27.43 0.63
C ALA A 42 -14.95 -28.02 2.04
N LYS A 43 -13.88 -28.48 2.70
CA LYS A 43 -13.96 -29.01 4.08
C LYS A 43 -14.46 -28.00 5.11
N ARG A 44 -14.31 -26.71 4.81
CA ARG A 44 -14.67 -25.60 5.71
C ARG A 44 -15.94 -24.88 5.29
N ASN A 45 -16.59 -25.31 4.21
CA ASN A 45 -17.70 -24.59 3.58
C ASN A 45 -17.38 -23.09 3.38
N ALA A 46 -16.19 -22.80 2.86
CA ALA A 46 -15.67 -21.44 2.76
C ALA A 46 -15.84 -20.86 1.35
N LEU A 47 -16.17 -19.58 1.27
CA LEU A 47 -16.11 -18.79 0.03
C LEU A 47 -14.66 -18.57 -0.40
N LEU A 48 -14.34 -18.90 -1.65
CA LEU A 48 -13.03 -18.66 -2.24
C LEU A 48 -13.01 -17.36 -3.05
N VAL A 49 -12.31 -16.35 -2.56
CA VAL A 49 -12.09 -15.10 -3.32
C VAL A 49 -10.68 -15.08 -3.89
N HIS A 50 -10.53 -14.93 -5.21
CA HIS A 50 -9.23 -15.05 -5.87
C HIS A 50 -8.93 -13.94 -6.89
N THR A 51 -7.63 -13.82 -7.20
CA THR A 51 -7.06 -12.85 -8.17
C THR A 51 -6.09 -13.54 -9.13
N VAL A 52 -6.30 -14.83 -9.41
CA VAL A 52 -5.43 -15.65 -10.26
C VAL A 52 -5.51 -15.18 -11.71
N MET A 53 -4.42 -14.61 -12.23
CA MET A 53 -4.37 -14.08 -13.61
C MET A 53 -3.95 -15.11 -14.66
N GLN A 54 -3.30 -16.21 -14.27
CA GLN A 54 -2.90 -17.27 -15.20
C GLN A 54 -4.13 -18.07 -15.66
N PRO A 55 -4.48 -18.09 -16.96
CA PRO A 55 -5.71 -18.73 -17.42
C PRO A 55 -5.80 -20.22 -17.07
N LYS A 56 -4.68 -20.95 -17.17
CA LYS A 56 -4.62 -22.38 -16.84
C LYS A 56 -4.93 -22.66 -15.36
N VAL A 57 -4.34 -21.86 -14.46
CA VAL A 57 -4.53 -22.02 -13.01
C VAL A 57 -5.91 -21.55 -12.59
N ASN A 58 -6.39 -20.42 -13.15
CA ASN A 58 -7.74 -19.91 -12.88
C ASN A 58 -8.79 -20.94 -13.30
N LYS A 59 -8.68 -21.50 -14.52
CA LYS A 59 -9.59 -22.53 -15.01
C LYS A 59 -9.59 -23.79 -14.12
N ALA A 60 -8.42 -24.27 -13.70
CA ALA A 60 -8.34 -25.41 -12.79
C ALA A 60 -9.01 -25.12 -11.44
N LEU A 61 -8.79 -23.93 -10.89
CA LEU A 61 -9.40 -23.46 -9.65
C LEU A 61 -10.93 -23.38 -9.77
N THR A 62 -11.46 -22.75 -10.82
CA THR A 62 -12.91 -22.60 -11.01
C THR A 62 -13.58 -23.96 -11.24
N SER A 63 -13.00 -24.83 -12.08
CA SER A 63 -13.55 -26.17 -12.31
C SER A 63 -13.48 -27.05 -11.06
N ALA A 64 -12.43 -26.93 -10.24
CA ALA A 64 -12.35 -27.65 -8.97
C ALA A 64 -13.39 -27.14 -7.96
N CYS A 65 -13.63 -25.82 -7.92
CA CYS A 65 -14.68 -25.22 -7.10
C CYS A 65 -16.08 -25.73 -7.50
N GLU A 66 -16.39 -25.71 -8.79
CA GLU A 66 -17.66 -26.23 -9.33
C GLU A 66 -17.86 -27.71 -8.97
N ALA A 67 -16.82 -28.54 -9.19
CA ALA A 67 -16.90 -29.98 -8.89
C ALA A 67 -17.10 -30.29 -7.39
N LYS A 68 -16.64 -29.42 -6.50
CA LYS A 68 -16.73 -29.60 -5.04
C LYS A 68 -17.83 -28.76 -4.39
N GLY A 69 -18.65 -28.04 -5.17
CA GLY A 69 -19.71 -27.18 -4.67
C GLY A 69 -19.20 -26.02 -3.80
N VAL A 70 -18.00 -25.50 -4.11
CA VAL A 70 -17.40 -24.37 -3.38
C VAL A 70 -17.74 -23.08 -4.09
N ASP A 71 -18.38 -22.14 -3.39
CA ASP A 71 -18.61 -20.80 -3.90
C ASP A 71 -17.29 -20.08 -4.18
N THR A 72 -17.20 -19.43 -5.34
CA THR A 72 -16.00 -18.71 -5.79
C THR A 72 -16.32 -17.32 -6.32
N CYS A 73 -15.38 -16.39 -6.15
CA CYS A 73 -15.44 -15.03 -6.66
C CYS A 73 -14.10 -14.62 -7.28
N ASP A 74 -14.08 -14.49 -8.62
CA ASP A 74 -12.94 -13.94 -9.37
C ASP A 74 -13.04 -12.41 -9.43
N LEU A 75 -12.12 -11.72 -8.75
CA LEU A 75 -12.12 -10.26 -8.70
C LEU A 75 -11.59 -9.60 -9.99
N TRP A 76 -10.92 -10.34 -10.88
CA TRP A 76 -10.34 -9.80 -12.11
C TRP A 76 -11.01 -10.29 -13.39
N GLY A 77 -11.65 -11.47 -13.36
CA GLY A 77 -12.21 -12.14 -14.54
C GLY A 77 -13.03 -11.20 -15.44
N ALA A 78 -14.10 -10.62 -14.92
CA ALA A 78 -14.98 -9.73 -15.67
C ALA A 78 -14.28 -8.47 -16.23
N LEU A 79 -13.37 -7.88 -15.46
CA LEU A 79 -12.61 -6.71 -15.91
C LEU A 79 -11.69 -7.09 -17.06
N LEU A 80 -10.92 -8.17 -16.92
CA LEU A 80 -9.99 -8.62 -17.93
C LEU A 80 -10.72 -9.05 -19.21
N ASP A 81 -11.87 -9.73 -19.10
CA ASP A 81 -12.70 -10.09 -20.26
C ASP A 81 -13.17 -8.85 -21.03
N THR A 82 -13.54 -7.80 -20.30
CA THR A 82 -13.95 -6.52 -20.88
C THR A 82 -12.78 -5.82 -21.59
N LEU A 83 -11.59 -5.86 -21.01
CA LEU A 83 -10.38 -5.28 -21.60
C LEU A 83 -9.94 -6.04 -22.85
N GLU A 84 -10.00 -7.37 -22.86
CA GLU A 84 -9.67 -8.17 -24.05
C GLU A 84 -10.60 -7.83 -25.22
N LYS A 85 -11.91 -7.71 -24.97
CA LYS A 85 -12.88 -7.26 -25.96
C LYS A 85 -12.59 -5.85 -26.45
N LYS A 86 -12.25 -4.93 -25.52
CA LYS A 86 -12.00 -3.53 -25.85
C LYS A 86 -10.73 -3.33 -26.67
N PHE A 87 -9.67 -4.08 -26.37
CA PHE A 87 -8.38 -3.97 -27.07
C PHE A 87 -8.25 -4.92 -28.26
N GLY A 88 -9.19 -5.86 -28.45
CA GLY A 88 -9.10 -6.88 -29.49
C GLY A 88 -7.90 -7.81 -29.32
N ALA A 89 -7.36 -7.92 -28.10
CA ALA A 89 -6.13 -8.65 -27.79
C ALA A 89 -6.36 -9.58 -26.61
N LYS A 90 -5.82 -10.80 -26.68
CA LYS A 90 -5.86 -11.75 -25.56
C LYS A 90 -4.88 -11.31 -24.47
N ARG A 91 -5.27 -11.50 -23.20
CA ARG A 91 -4.39 -11.28 -22.04
C ARG A 91 -3.19 -12.21 -22.14
N SER A 92 -2.02 -11.69 -21.76
CA SER A 92 -0.76 -12.44 -21.83
C SER A 92 -0.72 -13.63 -20.87
N GLY A 93 -1.58 -13.64 -19.84
CA GLY A 93 -1.62 -14.68 -18.81
C GLY A 93 -0.36 -14.72 -17.93
N VAL A 94 0.56 -13.78 -18.09
CA VAL A 94 1.84 -13.75 -17.37
C VAL A 94 1.62 -13.09 -16.01
N SER A 95 1.54 -13.89 -14.96
CA SER A 95 1.64 -13.38 -13.59
C SER A 95 3.12 -13.10 -13.28
N GLY A 96 3.46 -11.89 -12.86
CA GLY A 96 4.79 -11.61 -12.33
C GLY A 96 5.88 -11.47 -13.39
N ARG A 97 5.58 -10.89 -14.56
CA ARG A 97 6.62 -10.14 -15.27
C ARG A 97 7.20 -9.20 -14.21
N LYS A 98 8.49 -9.35 -13.86
CA LYS A 98 9.22 -8.28 -13.20
C LYS A 98 9.03 -7.11 -14.15
N GLN A 99 8.05 -6.24 -13.88
CA GLN A 99 7.95 -5.00 -14.62
C GLN A 99 9.37 -4.42 -14.56
N PRO A 100 9.96 -4.00 -15.68
CA PRO A 100 11.11 -3.13 -15.58
C PRO A 100 10.72 -2.06 -14.57
N VAL A 101 11.53 -1.94 -13.52
CA VAL A 101 11.22 -1.09 -12.38
C VAL A 101 10.84 0.27 -12.95
N SER A 102 9.57 0.66 -12.80
CA SER A 102 9.06 1.81 -13.54
C SER A 102 9.84 3.05 -13.13
N ALA A 103 9.95 4.03 -14.01
CA ALA A 103 10.62 5.28 -13.67
C ALA A 103 10.00 5.90 -12.42
N GLU A 104 8.67 5.79 -12.29
CA GLU A 104 7.91 6.24 -11.11
C GLU A 104 8.30 5.48 -9.84
N TYR A 105 8.47 4.15 -9.91
CA TYR A 105 8.94 3.38 -8.76
C TYR A 105 10.37 3.77 -8.37
N MET A 106 11.27 3.97 -9.34
CA MET A 106 12.62 4.44 -9.05
C MET A 106 12.62 5.83 -8.40
N THR A 107 11.71 6.72 -8.80
CA THR A 107 11.50 8.01 -8.14
C THR A 107 11.10 7.83 -6.68
N ILE A 108 10.16 6.93 -6.39
CA ILE A 108 9.74 6.62 -5.02
C ILE A 108 10.90 6.07 -4.18
N VAL A 109 11.69 5.14 -4.72
CA VAL A 109 12.87 4.59 -4.01
C VAL A 109 13.87 5.70 -3.66
N LYS A 110 14.23 6.53 -4.64
CA LYS A 110 15.15 7.66 -4.43
C LYS A 110 14.62 8.66 -3.40
N ALA A 111 13.32 8.95 -3.44
CA ALA A 111 12.68 9.83 -2.47
C ALA A 111 12.77 9.27 -1.05
N ILE A 112 12.46 7.98 -0.85
CA ILE A 112 12.56 7.30 0.45
C ILE A 112 14.00 7.28 0.96
N GLU A 113 14.97 6.95 0.10
CA GLU A 113 16.39 6.92 0.46
C GLU A 113 16.91 8.30 0.88
N TYR A 114 16.55 9.33 0.12
CA TYR A 114 16.86 10.72 0.46
C TYR A 114 16.25 11.09 1.83
N THR A 115 14.94 10.90 2.00
CA THR A 115 14.21 11.26 3.22
C THR A 115 14.77 10.55 4.45
N ARG A 116 15.10 9.26 4.34
CA ARG A 116 15.77 8.52 5.43
C ARG A 116 17.12 9.13 5.77
N LYS A 117 17.96 9.42 4.75
CA LYS A 117 19.31 9.97 4.94
C LYS A 117 19.30 11.30 5.70
N VAL A 118 18.30 12.15 5.43
CA VAL A 118 18.17 13.47 6.09
C VAL A 118 17.33 13.44 7.39
N ASP A 119 16.68 12.31 7.72
CA ASP A 119 15.97 12.12 8.99
C ASP A 119 16.91 11.61 10.09
N ASP A 120 17.92 10.80 9.73
CA ASP A 120 18.96 10.27 10.64
C ASP A 120 19.90 11.37 11.20
N GLY A 121 19.75 12.63 10.76
CA GLY A 121 20.48 13.78 11.28
C GLY A 121 20.24 15.06 10.49
N VAL A 122 20.64 16.20 11.05
CA VAL A 122 20.57 17.50 10.36
C VAL A 122 21.71 17.56 9.33
N LEU A 123 21.37 17.42 8.04
CA LEU A 123 22.32 17.46 6.91
C LEU A 123 22.00 18.63 5.96
N PRO A 124 22.33 19.88 6.32
CA PRO A 124 21.91 21.07 5.55
C PRO A 124 22.40 21.09 4.10
N HIS A 125 23.57 20.52 3.84
CA HIS A 125 24.14 20.41 2.49
C HIS A 125 23.32 19.55 1.52
N LEU A 126 22.34 18.77 2.00
CA LEU A 126 21.45 17.98 1.16
C LEU A 126 20.09 18.65 0.94
N TRP A 127 19.78 19.75 1.63
CA TRP A 127 18.45 20.35 1.60
C TRP A 127 18.10 21.01 0.26
N ASP A 128 19.10 21.42 -0.52
CA ASP A 128 18.86 21.99 -1.86
C ASP A 128 18.18 21.00 -2.81
N GLU A 129 18.37 19.70 -2.60
CA GLU A 129 17.74 18.64 -3.38
C GLU A 129 16.31 18.28 -2.93
N CYS A 130 15.80 18.84 -1.82
CA CYS A 130 14.47 18.49 -1.35
C CYS A 130 13.37 19.05 -2.25
N ASP A 131 12.29 18.30 -2.38
CA ASP A 131 11.04 18.79 -2.96
C ASP A 131 10.21 19.51 -1.91
N ILE A 132 10.28 19.05 -0.66
CA ILE A 132 9.54 19.57 0.49
C ILE A 132 10.46 19.66 1.70
N MET A 133 10.43 20.81 2.39
CA MET A 133 11.08 21.03 3.68
C MET A 133 10.03 21.16 4.77
N LEU A 134 9.94 20.19 5.68
CA LEU A 134 9.04 20.25 6.84
C LEU A 134 9.74 20.90 8.03
N VAL A 135 9.20 22.00 8.54
CA VAL A 135 9.69 22.68 9.74
C VAL A 135 8.64 22.65 10.84
N GLY A 136 9.05 22.53 12.09
CA GLY A 136 8.10 22.54 13.22
C GLY A 136 8.68 21.96 14.50
N ALA A 137 7.94 22.10 15.59
CA ALA A 137 8.36 21.60 16.90
C ALA A 137 8.60 20.07 16.90
N SER A 138 9.43 19.58 17.83
CA SER A 138 9.58 18.15 18.06
C SER A 138 8.21 17.49 18.30
N ARG A 139 8.02 16.27 17.80
CA ARG A 139 6.76 15.49 17.90
C ARG A 139 5.55 16.06 17.14
N ALA A 140 5.70 17.08 16.31
CA ALA A 140 4.64 17.56 15.39
C ALA A 140 4.28 16.57 14.24
N GLY A 141 4.73 15.31 14.31
CA GLY A 141 4.45 14.31 13.26
C GLY A 141 5.27 14.44 11.98
N LYS A 142 6.38 15.21 12.00
CA LYS A 142 7.25 15.44 10.83
C LYS A 142 7.75 14.14 10.19
N THR A 143 8.38 13.25 10.98
CA THR A 143 8.98 12.01 10.44
C THR A 143 7.95 11.09 9.78
N PRO A 144 6.81 10.74 10.42
CA PRO A 144 5.76 9.96 9.74
C PRO A 144 5.23 10.62 8.47
N LEU A 145 5.04 11.95 8.48
CA LEU A 145 4.56 12.69 7.31
C LEU A 145 5.60 12.70 6.18
N ALA A 146 6.88 12.90 6.51
CA ALA A 146 7.98 12.89 5.56
C ALA A 146 8.06 11.54 4.83
N PHE A 147 8.00 10.42 5.55
CA PHE A 147 7.99 9.09 4.95
C PHE A 147 6.71 8.82 4.14
N TYR A 148 5.55 9.30 4.58
CA TYR A 148 4.32 9.19 3.80
C TYR A 148 4.42 9.92 2.45
N LEU A 149 4.97 11.12 2.43
CA LEU A 149 5.19 11.91 1.21
C LEU A 149 6.28 11.30 0.33
N ALA A 150 7.32 10.72 0.92
CA ALA A 150 8.35 9.98 0.19
C ALA A 150 7.79 8.76 -0.54
N GLN A 151 6.81 8.06 0.03
CA GLN A 151 6.07 6.98 -0.64
C GLN A 151 5.24 7.46 -1.84
N ARG A 152 5.00 8.78 -1.96
CA ARG A 152 4.39 9.42 -3.14
C ARG A 152 5.43 9.96 -4.13
N GLY A 153 6.72 9.80 -3.86
CA GLY A 153 7.81 10.18 -4.76
C GLY A 153 8.48 11.52 -4.45
N PHE A 154 8.18 12.16 -3.31
CA PHE A 154 8.79 13.44 -2.94
C PHE A 154 10.01 13.26 -2.03
N LYS A 155 11.14 13.87 -2.38
CA LYS A 155 12.29 14.02 -1.47
C LYS A 155 11.91 15.00 -0.35
N VAL A 156 11.73 14.49 0.86
CA VAL A 156 11.31 15.32 2.00
C VAL A 156 12.44 15.45 3.00
N ALA A 157 12.88 16.68 3.24
CA ALA A 157 13.72 17.01 4.37
C ALA A 157 12.83 17.48 5.52
N ASN A 158 13.29 17.26 6.75
CA ASN A 158 12.63 17.84 7.91
C ASN A 158 13.65 18.45 8.88
N TYR A 159 13.29 19.60 9.45
CA TYR A 159 14.10 20.32 10.42
C TYR A 159 13.26 20.60 11.67
N PRO A 160 13.71 20.13 12.86
CA PRO A 160 13.04 20.47 14.11
C PRO A 160 13.35 21.92 14.49
N LEU A 161 12.31 22.72 14.71
CA LEU A 161 12.48 24.04 15.33
C LEU A 161 12.69 23.83 16.83
N VAL A 162 13.82 24.32 17.33
CA VAL A 162 14.18 24.31 18.75
C VAL A 162 13.95 25.73 19.30
N PRO A 163 13.26 25.88 20.45
CA PRO A 163 13.13 27.19 21.09
C PRO A 163 14.50 27.78 21.41
N ASP A 164 14.62 29.11 21.31
CA ASP A 164 15.82 29.86 21.70
C ASP A 164 17.09 29.56 20.89
N GLU A 165 16.96 28.81 19.79
CA GLU A 165 18.02 28.59 18.80
C GLU A 165 17.62 29.15 17.44
N ASP A 166 18.51 29.94 16.84
CA ASP A 166 18.32 30.42 15.47
C ASP A 166 18.45 29.26 14.47
N PRO A 167 17.52 29.12 13.51
CA PRO A 167 17.67 28.13 12.45
C PRO A 167 18.94 28.37 11.62
N PRO A 168 19.55 27.30 11.07
CA PRO A 168 20.75 27.44 10.25
C PRO A 168 20.47 28.27 8.99
N PRO A 169 21.42 29.10 8.53
CA PRO A 169 21.25 29.98 7.37
C PRO A 169 20.90 29.23 6.08
N GLU A 170 21.29 27.97 5.95
CA GLU A 170 20.92 27.06 4.87
C GLU A 170 19.41 26.90 4.73
N LEU A 171 18.65 26.91 5.83
CA LEU A 171 17.19 26.78 5.79
C LEU A 171 16.55 27.94 5.02
N PHE A 172 17.12 29.13 5.13
CA PHE A 172 16.64 30.34 4.47
C PHE A 172 17.08 30.43 2.99
N LYS A 173 18.05 29.61 2.55
CA LYS A 173 18.45 29.49 1.14
C LYS A 173 17.49 28.62 0.33
N ILE A 174 16.72 27.75 1.01
CA ILE A 174 15.70 26.92 0.36
C ILE A 174 14.59 27.83 -0.19
N ALA A 175 14.11 27.52 -1.40
CA ALA A 175 12.96 28.18 -1.98
C ALA A 175 11.75 28.06 -1.02
N GLN A 176 11.27 29.21 -0.51
CA GLN A 176 10.25 29.24 0.55
C GLN A 176 8.91 28.58 0.14
N SER A 177 8.64 28.44 -1.16
CA SER A 177 7.51 27.66 -1.68
C SER A 177 7.57 26.16 -1.36
N LYS A 178 8.75 25.64 -1.00
CA LYS A 178 8.97 24.25 -0.57
C LYS A 178 8.85 24.06 0.94
N CYS A 179 8.85 25.15 1.72
CA CYS A 179 8.87 25.11 3.18
C CYS A 179 7.44 25.02 3.73
N ILE A 180 7.17 24.00 4.54
CA ILE A 180 5.86 23.78 5.17
C ILE A 180 6.03 23.72 6.68
N GLY A 181 5.37 24.63 7.39
CA GLY A 181 5.31 24.66 8.85
C GLY A 181 4.28 23.69 9.40
N LEU A 182 4.70 22.77 10.26
CA LEU A 182 3.81 21.92 11.05
C LEU A 182 3.63 22.51 12.44
N MET A 183 2.38 22.86 12.75
CA MET A 183 1.95 23.34 14.06
C MET A 183 1.16 22.26 14.79
N ILE A 184 1.31 22.24 16.11
CA ILE A 184 0.56 21.35 17.00
C ILE A 184 -0.19 22.21 18.02
N GLN A 185 -1.45 21.87 18.27
CA GLN A 185 -2.23 22.51 19.32
C GLN A 185 -1.60 22.19 20.69
N PRO A 186 -1.32 23.20 21.54
CA PRO A 186 -0.67 23.00 22.83
C PRO A 186 -1.34 21.96 23.73
N GLU A 187 -2.65 21.82 23.63
CA GLU A 187 -3.49 20.91 24.41
C GLU A 187 -3.13 19.45 24.11
N ARG A 188 -2.89 19.10 22.84
CA ARG A 188 -2.49 17.73 22.42
C ARG A 188 -1.06 17.38 22.79
N LEU A 189 -0.21 18.37 23.05
CA LEU A 189 1.18 18.17 23.42
C LEU A 189 1.33 17.66 24.86
N ARG A 190 0.37 17.98 25.74
CA ARG A 190 0.34 17.52 27.14
C ARG A 190 -0.07 16.06 27.30
N GLU A 191 -0.88 15.54 26.38
CA GLU A 191 -1.35 14.14 26.39
C GLU A 191 -0.26 13.14 25.95
N ILE A 192 0.79 13.62 25.27
CA ILE A 192 1.92 12.80 24.78
C ILE A 192 3.18 13.03 25.66
N ARG A 193 3.01 13.55 26.89
CA ARG A 193 4.10 13.83 27.83
C ARG A 193 4.10 12.87 29.01
#